data_AF-A0A9D6BPB5-F1
#
_entry.id   AF-A0A9D6BPB5-F1
#
_cell.length_a   1.000
_cell.length_b   1.000
_cell.length_c   1.000
_cell.angle_alpha   90.00
_cell.angle_beta   90.00
_cell.angle_gamma   90.00
#
_symmetry.space_group_name_H-M   'P 1'
#
loop_
_entity.id
_entity.type
_entity.pdbx_description
1 polymer ?
#
loop_
_entity_poly.entity_id
_entity_poly.type
_entity_poly.pdbx_seq_one_letter_code
_entity_poly.pdbx_strand_id
1 'polypeptide(L)'
;MTFKEAEAYAGSRRSEGWRLSTIWELEALYQQQGVLGERDNNWYWSGTLIEGSPGTAWVVIFASGNVSSHDMRVRYYVRCVR
;
A
#
# COMPACT_ATOMS: atom_id res chain seq x y z
N MET A 1 10.45 -0.11 0.13
CA MET A 1 10.61 1.06 1.01
C MET A 1 9.93 0.81 2.35
N THR A 2 10.43 1.40 3.42
CA THR A 2 9.76 1.40 4.74
C THR A 2 8.47 2.19 4.67
N PHE A 3 7.60 2.05 5.69
CA PHE A 3 6.35 2.81 5.70
C PHE A 3 6.59 4.33 5.68
N LYS A 4 7.55 4.79 6.49
CA LYS A 4 7.94 6.21 6.54
C LYS A 4 8.46 6.73 5.19
N GLU A 5 9.22 5.90 4.47
CA GLU A 5 9.68 6.23 3.11
C GLU A 5 8.50 6.28 2.12
N ALA A 6 7.50 5.39 2.26
CA ALA A 6 6.30 5.41 1.43
C ALA A 6 5.45 6.67 1.66
N GLU A 7 5.28 7.08 2.91
CA GLU A 7 4.61 8.33 3.25
C GLU A 7 5.35 9.54 2.68
N ALA A 8 6.68 9.59 2.80
CA ALA A 8 7.49 10.65 2.22
C ALA A 8 7.38 10.68 0.69
N TYR A 9 7.40 9.50 0.04
CA TYR A 9 7.25 9.38 -1.40
C TYR A 9 5.90 9.90 -1.89
N ALA A 10 4.80 9.50 -1.25
CA ALA A 10 3.47 10.02 -1.59
C ALA A 10 3.36 11.53 -1.27
N GLY A 11 3.89 11.95 -0.12
CA GLY A 11 3.89 13.34 0.34
C GLY A 11 4.64 14.28 -0.61
N SER A 12 5.71 13.82 -1.24
CA SER A 12 6.47 14.60 -2.25
C SER A 12 5.64 15.02 -3.47
N ARG A 13 4.51 14.33 -3.72
CA ARG A 13 3.59 14.59 -4.84
C ARG A 13 2.20 15.02 -4.37
N ARG A 14 2.07 15.45 -3.12
CA ARG A 14 0.78 15.83 -2.54
C ARG A 14 0.17 17.06 -3.22
N SER A 15 1.00 17.98 -3.73
CA SER A 15 0.55 19.13 -4.54
C SER A 15 -0.09 18.73 -5.87
N GLU A 16 0.26 17.55 -6.38
CA GLU A 16 -0.33 16.96 -7.58
C GLU A 16 -1.58 16.13 -7.25
N GLY A 17 -1.97 16.02 -5.97
CA GLY A 17 -3.13 15.26 -5.51
C GLY A 17 -2.86 13.79 -5.18
N TRP A 18 -1.61 13.32 -5.30
CA TRP A 18 -1.26 11.93 -4.98
C TRP A 18 -1.26 11.67 -3.48
N ARG A 19 -1.72 10.48 -3.09
CA ARG A 19 -1.61 9.93 -1.73
C ARG A 19 -1.35 8.42 -1.75
N LEU A 20 -1.00 7.87 -0.59
CA LEU A 20 -0.99 6.43 -0.39
C LEU A 20 -2.39 5.85 -0.65
N SER A 21 -2.41 4.70 -1.33
CA SER A 21 -3.63 3.90 -1.49
C SER A 21 -4.11 3.39 -0.14
N THR A 22 -5.42 3.42 0.07
CA THR A 22 -6.08 2.73 1.19
C THR A 22 -6.10 1.22 0.96
N ILE A 23 -6.49 0.45 1.98
CA ILE A 23 -6.70 -1.01 1.84
C ILE A 23 -7.67 -1.28 0.67
N TRP A 24 -8.81 -0.59 0.65
CA TRP A 24 -9.86 -0.78 -0.35
C TRP A 24 -9.38 -0.51 -1.78
N GLU A 25 -8.53 0.50 -1.97
CA GLU A 25 -7.97 0.81 -3.29
C GLU A 25 -6.95 -0.24 -3.72
N LEU A 26 -6.14 -0.76 -2.79
CA LEU A 26 -5.23 -1.87 -3.08
C LEU A 26 -5.98 -3.16 -3.41
N GLU A 27 -7.07 -3.45 -2.70
CA GLU A 27 -7.94 -4.59 -3.01
C GLU A 27 -8.59 -4.43 -4.39
N ALA A 28 -9.09 -3.23 -4.73
CA ALA A 28 -9.64 -2.95 -6.06
C ALA A 28 -8.60 -3.15 -7.18
N LEU A 29 -7.37 -2.66 -6.97
CA LEU A 29 -6.25 -2.87 -7.90
C LEU A 29 -5.90 -4.36 -8.05
N TYR A 30 -5.90 -5.12 -6.95
CA TYR A 30 -5.70 -6.56 -6.96
C TYR A 30 -6.76 -7.28 -7.82
N GLN A 31 -8.04 -6.90 -7.72
CA GLN A 31 -9.11 -7.50 -8.54
C GLN A 31 -8.96 -7.20 -10.04
N GLN A 32 -8.37 -6.05 -10.38
CA GLN A 32 -8.19 -5.62 -11.77
C GLN A 32 -6.94 -6.22 -12.45
N GLN A 33 -6.01 -6.78 -11.69
CA GLN A 33 -4.72 -7.25 -12.22
C GLN A 33 -4.90 -8.29 -13.36
N GLY A 34 -5.90 -9.18 -13.23
CA GLY A 34 -6.22 -10.17 -14.26
C GLY A 34 -6.79 -9.55 -15.55
N VAL A 35 -7.45 -8.40 -15.44
CA VAL A 35 -7.98 -7.64 -16.59
C VAL A 35 -6.87 -6.85 -17.29
N LEU A 36 -5.93 -6.31 -16.52
CA LEU A 36 -4.80 -5.53 -17.05
C LEU A 36 -3.69 -6.40 -17.65
N GLY A 37 -3.73 -7.71 -17.43
CA GLY A 37 -2.63 -8.61 -17.79
C GLY A 37 -1.39 -8.43 -16.90
N GLU A 38 -1.50 -7.64 -15.83
CA GLU A 38 -0.45 -7.47 -14.83
C GLU A 38 -0.61 -8.56 -13.77
N ARG A 39 0.39 -9.42 -13.61
CA ARG A 39 0.47 -10.35 -12.48
C ARG A 39 1.50 -9.85 -11.49
N ASP A 40 1.03 -9.45 -10.32
CA ASP A 40 1.86 -8.91 -9.27
C ASP A 40 1.76 -9.79 -8.03
N ASN A 41 2.89 -10.06 -7.38
CA ASN A 41 2.96 -10.93 -6.21
C ASN A 41 3.55 -10.20 -5.00
N ASN A 42 3.68 -8.87 -5.08
CA ASN A 42 4.32 -8.07 -4.05
C ASN A 42 3.35 -7.65 -2.93
N TRP A 43 3.95 -7.28 -1.79
CA TRP A 43 3.26 -6.62 -0.69
C TRP A 43 3.29 -5.11 -0.87
N TYR A 44 2.16 -4.47 -0.56
CA TYR A 44 1.98 -3.03 -0.70
C TYR A 44 1.57 -2.38 0.61
N TRP A 45 2.24 -1.29 0.97
CA TRP A 45 1.83 -0.46 2.10
C TRP A 45 0.48 0.22 1.82
N SER A 46 -0.40 0.19 2.83
CA SER A 46 -1.65 0.93 2.84
C SER A 46 -1.53 2.22 3.64
N GLY A 47 -2.14 3.30 3.17
CA GLY A 47 -2.31 4.56 3.91
C GLY A 47 -3.37 4.52 5.01
N THR A 48 -4.11 3.41 5.15
CA THR A 48 -5.03 3.20 6.28
C THR A 48 -4.22 2.92 7.55
N LEU A 49 -4.47 3.69 8.61
CA LEU A 49 -3.76 3.55 9.89
C LEU A 49 -4.34 2.42 10.75
N ILE A 50 -3.49 1.81 11.59
CA ILE A 50 -3.91 0.85 12.64
C ILE A 50 -4.05 1.61 13.95
N GLU A 51 -5.26 1.64 14.51
CA GLU A 51 -5.47 2.21 15.84
C GLU A 51 -4.80 1.36 16.93
N GLY A 52 -4.16 2.02 17.90
CA GLY A 52 -3.59 1.34 19.08
C GLY A 52 -2.32 0.51 18.85
N SER A 53 -1.80 0.44 17.62
CA SER A 53 -0.56 -0.32 17.30
C SER A 53 0.53 0.59 16.74
N PRO A 54 1.23 1.36 17.61
CA PRO A 54 2.34 2.18 17.16
C PRO A 54 3.47 1.30 16.60
N GLY A 55 3.87 1.52 15.36
CA GLY A 55 4.98 0.81 14.71
C GLY A 55 4.58 -0.30 13.74
N THR A 56 3.29 -0.57 13.54
CA THR A 56 2.80 -1.42 12.46
C THR A 56 1.91 -0.64 11.48
N ALA A 57 1.83 -1.13 10.24
CA ALA A 57 0.93 -0.60 9.22
C ALA A 57 0.28 -1.75 8.44
N TRP A 58 -0.87 -1.46 7.85
CA TRP A 58 -1.57 -2.41 7.00
C TRP A 58 -0.83 -2.61 5.67
N VAL A 59 -0.82 -3.85 5.20
CA VAL A 59 -0.27 -4.26 3.91
C VAL A 59 -1.24 -5.17 3.18
N VAL A 60 -1.21 -5.14 1.85
CA VAL A 60 -1.97 -6.04 0.98
C VAL A 60 -1.00 -6.79 0.06
N ILE A 61 -1.08 -8.13 0.02
CA ILE A 61 -0.29 -8.96 -0.91
C ILE A 61 -1.05 -9.18 -2.21
N PHE A 62 -0.46 -8.83 -3.35
CA PHE A 62 -1.12 -8.98 -4.65
C PHE A 62 -1.11 -10.42 -5.18
N ALA A 63 -0.38 -11.33 -4.55
CA ALA A 63 -0.41 -12.77 -4.88
C ALA A 63 -1.73 -13.45 -4.47
N SER A 64 -2.42 -12.93 -3.44
CA SER A 64 -3.65 -13.55 -2.90
C SER A 64 -4.75 -12.57 -2.49
N GLY A 65 -4.46 -11.26 -2.45
CA GLY A 65 -5.38 -10.24 -1.96
C GLY A 65 -5.45 -10.15 -0.44
N ASN A 66 -4.62 -10.89 0.30
CA ASN A 66 -4.69 -10.90 1.77
C ASN A 66 -4.23 -9.57 2.38
N VAL A 67 -4.95 -9.15 3.41
CA VAL A 67 -4.63 -7.98 4.24
C VAL A 67 -3.97 -8.45 5.55
N SER A 68 -2.82 -7.87 5.90
CA SER A 68 -2.10 -8.15 7.15
C SER A 68 -1.50 -6.88 7.76
N SER A 69 -1.14 -6.90 9.04
CA SER A 69 -0.40 -5.82 9.71
C SER A 69 1.06 -6.20 9.93
N HIS A 70 1.99 -5.33 9.53
CA HIS A 70 3.42 -5.61 9.55
C HIS A 70 4.21 -4.45 10.16
N ASP A 71 5.39 -4.73 10.70
CA ASP A 71 6.31 -3.73 11.26
C ASP A 71 6.71 -2.70 10.18
N MET A 72 6.55 -1.41 10.48
CA MET A 72 6.78 -0.28 9.58
C MET A 72 8.22 -0.18 9.05
N ARG A 73 9.18 -0.88 9.67
CA ARG A 73 10.60 -0.95 9.25
C ARG A 73 10.84 -1.97 8.14
N VAL A 74 9.89 -2.88 7.89
CA VAL A 74 9.97 -3.83 6.78
C VAL A 74 9.90 -3.08 5.45
N ARG A 75 10.49 -3.63 4.40
CA ARG A 75 10.50 -3.01 3.08
C ARG A 75 9.45 -3.64 2.18
N TYR A 76 8.46 -2.84 1.78
CA TYR A 76 7.41 -3.21 0.83
C TYR A 76 7.27 -2.19 -0.30
N TYR A 77 6.44 -2.51 -1.29
CA TYR A 77 6.15 -1.64 -2.41
C TYR A 77 5.07 -0.62 -2.04
N VAL A 78 4.90 0.38 -2.90
CA VAL A 78 3.86 1.40 -2.76
C VAL A 78 3.14 1.57 -4.09
N ARG A 79 1.81 1.66 -4.02
CA ARG A 79 0.99 2.22 -5.10
C ARG A 79 0.40 3.52 -4.55
N CYS A 80 0.38 4.56 -5.38
CA CYS A 80 -0.26 5.83 -5.06
C CYS A 80 -1.50 5.99 -5.94
N VAL A 81 -2.48 6.73 -5.44
CA VAL A 81 -3.74 7.03 -6.12
C VAL A 81 -4.00 8.53 -6.11
N ARG A 82 -4.82 9.00 -7.05
CA ARG A 82 -5.28 10.38 -7.19
C ARG A 82 -6.72 10.39 -7.68
#